data_AF-A0AAP5IES8-F1
#
_entry.id   AF-A0AAP5IES8-F1
#
_cell.length_a   1.000
_cell.length_b   1.000
_cell.length_c   1.000
_cell.angle_alpha   90.00
_cell.angle_beta   90.00
_cell.angle_gamma   90.00
#
_symmetry.space_group_name_H-M   'P 1'
#
loop_
_entity.id
_entity.type
_entity.pdbx_description
1 polymer ?
#
loop_
_entity_poly.entity_id
_entity_poly.type
_entity_poly.pdbx_seq_one_letter_code
_entity_poly.pdbx_strand_id
1 'polypeptide(L)'
;MSNKLAYAVPTQKFADSEAWRFINNLRKNPPPPENELRVIISQLRLFNPFLFEEILLNCCKKFGYCVLPKKGFTKDNGIDGCFSYLGRFYVVQAKLYGAEANPEHILHLVEASKWHHAAKGFLFHTGKASEDFRKAAALAENVDIVSGQKLIDFLLGRKGLYVYGAYPPKARTNDVQPEMSGAIA
;
A
#
# COMPACT_ATOMS: atom_id res chain seq x y z
N MET A 1 -11.38 -24.27 -17.50
CA MET A 1 -11.77 -22.91 -17.93
C MET A 1 -11.57 -21.97 -16.74
N SER A 2 -10.39 -21.36 -16.62
CA SER A 2 -10.03 -20.56 -15.45
C SER A 2 -10.61 -19.16 -15.52
N ASN A 3 -11.26 -18.77 -14.42
CA ASN A 3 -11.96 -17.53 -14.15
C ASN A 3 -11.07 -16.29 -14.39
N LYS A 4 -11.05 -15.78 -15.64
CA LYS A 4 -10.25 -14.63 -16.08
C LYS A 4 -10.95 -13.27 -15.87
N LEU A 5 -12.13 -13.25 -15.24
CA LEU A 5 -13.04 -12.08 -15.26
C LEU A 5 -13.31 -11.41 -13.90
N ALA A 6 -12.82 -11.93 -12.78
CA ALA A 6 -13.30 -11.48 -11.46
C ALA A 6 -12.78 -10.10 -10.99
N TYR A 7 -11.75 -9.52 -11.60
CA TYR A 7 -11.11 -8.28 -11.10
C TYR A 7 -10.80 -7.23 -12.18
N ALA A 8 -11.56 -7.25 -13.27
CA ALA A 8 -11.57 -6.15 -14.23
C ALA A 8 -12.37 -4.97 -13.65
N VAL A 9 -11.88 -4.33 -12.59
CA VAL A 9 -12.45 -3.06 -12.11
C VAL A 9 -12.08 -1.98 -13.14
N PRO A 10 -13.03 -1.45 -13.92
CA PRO A 10 -12.70 -0.68 -15.12
C PRO A 10 -12.25 0.75 -14.83
N THR A 11 -12.55 1.27 -13.63
CA THR A 11 -12.24 2.64 -13.21
C THR A 11 -12.00 2.74 -11.71
N GLN A 12 -11.27 3.77 -11.28
CA GLN A 12 -10.97 4.06 -9.87
C GLN A 12 -12.23 4.21 -8.99
N LYS A 13 -13.38 4.58 -9.58
CA LYS A 13 -14.68 4.76 -8.89
C LYS A 13 -15.21 3.48 -8.24
N PHE A 14 -14.85 2.30 -8.76
CA PHE A 14 -15.30 1.01 -8.24
C PHE A 14 -14.20 0.26 -7.45
N ALA A 15 -12.98 0.80 -7.41
CA ALA A 15 -11.83 0.12 -6.82
C ALA A 15 -11.90 0.07 -5.29
N ASP A 16 -12.46 1.11 -4.63
CA ASP A 16 -12.53 1.18 -3.16
C ASP A 16 -13.46 0.10 -2.57
N SER A 17 -14.65 -0.10 -3.13
CA SER A 17 -15.58 -1.14 -2.64
C SER A 17 -15.06 -2.56 -2.84
N GLU A 18 -14.41 -2.82 -3.98
CA GLU A 18 -13.80 -4.12 -4.29
C GLU A 18 -12.55 -4.37 -3.43
N ALA A 19 -11.74 -3.35 -3.19
CA ALA A 19 -10.61 -3.41 -2.26
C ALA A 19 -11.09 -3.79 -0.85
N TRP A 20 -12.16 -3.15 -0.38
CA TRP A 20 -12.73 -3.42 0.95
C TRP A 20 -13.24 -4.85 1.08
N ARG A 21 -13.96 -5.34 0.05
CA ARG A 21 -14.43 -6.74 -0.04
C ARG A 21 -13.26 -7.72 -0.02
N PHE A 22 -12.24 -7.48 -0.85
CA PHE A 22 -11.04 -8.32 -0.93
C PHE A 22 -10.33 -8.42 0.42
N ILE A 23 -10.02 -7.30 1.07
CA ILE A 23 -9.28 -7.29 2.34
C ILE A 23 -10.06 -8.02 3.43
N ASN A 24 -11.37 -7.79 3.53
CA ASN A 24 -12.17 -8.45 4.56
C ASN A 24 -12.25 -9.96 4.33
N ASN A 25 -12.46 -10.39 3.08
CA ASN A 25 -12.46 -11.82 2.77
C ASN A 25 -11.08 -12.44 3.04
N LEU A 26 -10.00 -11.77 2.62
CA LEU A 26 -8.64 -12.24 2.83
C LEU A 26 -8.31 -12.39 4.33
N ARG A 27 -8.74 -11.45 5.17
CA ARG A 27 -8.52 -11.50 6.63
C ARG A 27 -9.43 -12.51 7.34
N LYS A 28 -10.67 -12.69 6.86
CA LYS A 28 -11.62 -13.66 7.42
C LYS A 28 -11.26 -15.09 7.05
N ASN A 29 -10.80 -15.29 5.81
CA ASN A 29 -10.51 -16.58 5.21
C ASN A 29 -9.11 -16.55 4.56
N PRO A 30 -8.03 -16.41 5.35
CA PRO A 30 -6.68 -16.43 4.79
C PRO A 30 -6.37 -17.81 4.18
N PRO A 31 -5.55 -17.88 3.13
CA PRO A 31 -5.00 -19.17 2.68
C PRO A 31 -4.21 -19.87 3.80
N PRO A 32 -3.96 -21.18 3.69
CA PRO A 32 -3.12 -21.90 4.64
C PRO A 32 -1.71 -21.28 4.74
N PRO A 33 -1.13 -21.12 5.95
CA PRO A 33 0.14 -20.43 6.18
C PRO A 33 1.28 -20.83 5.24
N GLU A 34 1.40 -22.12 4.95
CA GLU A 34 2.43 -22.69 4.07
C GLU A 34 2.34 -22.23 2.61
N ASN A 35 1.18 -21.71 2.19
CA ASN A 35 0.92 -21.27 0.82
C ASN A 35 0.53 -19.78 0.71
N GLU A 36 0.36 -19.06 1.82
CA GLU A 36 -0.14 -17.67 1.87
C GLU A 36 0.57 -16.75 0.89
N LEU A 37 1.90 -16.68 0.96
CA LEU A 37 2.70 -15.78 0.13
C LEU A 37 2.45 -16.02 -1.35
N ARG A 38 2.50 -17.29 -1.78
CA ARG A 38 2.31 -17.66 -3.18
C ARG A 38 0.91 -17.30 -3.64
N VAL A 39 -0.12 -17.73 -2.90
CA VAL A 39 -1.53 -17.56 -3.29
C VAL A 39 -1.88 -16.08 -3.37
N ILE A 40 -1.54 -15.30 -2.34
CA ILE A 40 -1.90 -13.88 -2.29
C ILE A 40 -1.15 -13.08 -3.36
N ILE A 41 0.16 -13.29 -3.54
CA ILE A 41 0.91 -12.60 -4.60
C ILE A 41 0.36 -12.96 -5.98
N SER A 42 0.03 -14.23 -6.23
CA SER A 42 -0.59 -14.65 -7.50
C SER A 42 -1.95 -13.98 -7.72
N GLN A 43 -2.78 -13.83 -6.69
CA GLN A 43 -4.05 -13.11 -6.78
C GLN A 43 -3.85 -11.62 -7.08
N LEU A 44 -2.96 -10.94 -6.35
CA LEU A 44 -2.69 -9.51 -6.54
C LEU A 44 -2.24 -9.20 -7.98
N ARG A 45 -1.45 -10.09 -8.60
CA ARG A 45 -0.98 -9.94 -9.98
C ARG A 45 -2.10 -10.06 -11.03
N LEU A 46 -3.29 -10.52 -10.67
CA LEU A 46 -4.47 -10.52 -11.53
C LEU A 46 -5.25 -9.21 -11.48
N PHE A 47 -4.96 -8.34 -10.50
CA PHE A 47 -5.66 -7.08 -10.33
C PHE A 47 -5.11 -6.02 -11.27
N ASN A 48 -5.95 -5.05 -11.60
CA ASN A 48 -5.45 -3.82 -12.20
C ASN A 48 -4.72 -2.96 -11.14
N PRO A 49 -3.83 -2.04 -11.57
CA PRO A 49 -3.09 -1.18 -10.65
C PRO A 49 -3.96 -0.39 -9.68
N PHE A 50 -5.06 0.22 -10.15
CA PHE A 50 -5.94 1.03 -9.30
C PHE A 50 -6.57 0.24 -8.14
N LEU A 51 -6.98 -1.01 -8.38
CA LEU A 51 -7.49 -1.88 -7.33
C LEU A 51 -6.39 -2.19 -6.29
N PHE A 52 -5.15 -2.41 -6.74
CA PHE A 52 -4.04 -2.65 -5.83
C PHE A 52 -3.74 -1.42 -4.96
N GLU A 53 -3.77 -0.22 -5.53
CA GLU A 53 -3.64 1.03 -4.77
C GLU A 53 -4.71 1.13 -3.67
N GLU A 54 -5.99 0.95 -4.03
CA GLU A 54 -7.09 1.05 -3.08
C GLU A 54 -7.02 -0.04 -2.01
N ILE A 55 -6.53 -1.25 -2.33
CA ILE A 55 -6.28 -2.29 -1.32
C ILE A 55 -5.28 -1.79 -0.28
N LEU A 56 -4.16 -1.22 -0.72
CA LEU A 56 -3.12 -0.73 0.19
C LEU A 56 -3.62 0.42 1.05
N LEU A 57 -4.31 1.39 0.46
CA LEU A 57 -4.88 2.53 1.19
C LEU A 57 -5.98 2.11 2.17
N ASN A 58 -6.80 1.11 1.82
CA ASN A 58 -7.77 0.56 2.77
C ASN A 58 -7.11 -0.21 3.91
N CYS A 59 -5.99 -0.90 3.67
CA CYS A 59 -5.17 -1.45 4.74
C CYS A 59 -4.61 -0.33 5.64
N CYS A 60 -4.13 0.78 5.09
CA CYS A 60 -3.71 1.95 5.86
C CYS A 60 -4.83 2.47 6.78
N LYS A 61 -6.04 2.67 6.25
CA LYS A 61 -7.22 3.07 7.06
C LYS A 61 -7.48 2.08 8.19
N LYS A 62 -7.43 0.77 7.92
CA LYS A 62 -7.63 -0.28 8.93
C LYS A 62 -6.51 -0.36 9.99
N PHE A 63 -5.34 0.19 9.73
CA PHE A 63 -4.27 0.36 10.73
C PHE A 63 -4.37 1.69 11.49
N GLY A 64 -5.41 2.50 11.24
CA GLY A 64 -5.62 3.79 11.90
C GLY A 64 -4.85 4.95 11.27
N TYR A 65 -4.31 4.79 10.06
CA TYR A 65 -3.69 5.90 9.35
C TYR A 65 -4.77 6.78 8.71
N CYS A 66 -4.58 8.10 8.82
CA CYS A 66 -5.47 9.05 8.17
C CYS A 66 -5.07 9.19 6.69
N VAL A 67 -5.75 8.44 5.81
CA VAL A 67 -5.52 8.49 4.36
C VAL A 67 -6.08 9.80 3.79
N LEU A 68 -5.27 10.51 3.02
CA LEU A 68 -5.61 11.83 2.49
C LEU A 68 -6.16 11.74 1.05
N PRO A 69 -7.00 12.69 0.60
CA PRO A 69 -7.56 12.68 -0.75
C PRO A 69 -6.50 12.75 -1.86
N LYS A 70 -6.68 11.97 -2.93
CA LYS A 70 -5.74 11.86 -4.07
C LYS A 70 -5.57 13.14 -4.94
N LYS A 71 -6.45 14.14 -4.79
CA LYS A 71 -6.64 15.24 -5.78
C LYS A 71 -5.45 16.17 -6.06
N GLY A 72 -4.31 16.02 -5.37
CA GLY A 72 -3.11 16.86 -5.58
C GLY A 72 -1.79 16.12 -5.82
N PHE A 73 -1.77 14.78 -5.80
CA PHE A 73 -0.51 14.02 -5.76
C PHE A 73 -0.23 13.18 -7.02
N THR A 74 -1.25 12.92 -7.84
CA THR A 74 -1.17 12.00 -8.99
C THR A 74 -0.41 12.55 -10.21
N LYS A 75 0.05 13.81 -10.19
CA LYS A 75 0.76 14.41 -11.33
C LYS A 75 2.29 14.39 -11.22
N ASP A 76 2.84 14.16 -10.04
CA ASP A 76 4.28 14.25 -9.81
C ASP A 76 4.84 12.86 -9.47
N ASN A 77 5.62 12.28 -10.38
CA ASN A 77 6.55 11.16 -10.16
C ASN A 77 5.98 9.83 -9.61
N GLY A 78 4.65 9.64 -9.70
CA GLY A 78 4.01 8.35 -9.44
C GLY A 78 3.69 8.07 -7.97
N ILE A 79 3.30 9.09 -7.19
CA ILE A 79 2.63 8.88 -5.89
C ILE A 79 1.20 8.37 -6.14
N ASP A 80 0.90 7.19 -5.61
CA ASP A 80 -0.40 6.54 -5.78
C ASP A 80 -1.35 6.81 -4.59
N GLY A 81 -0.81 7.31 -3.48
CA GLY A 81 -1.58 7.80 -2.35
C GLY A 81 -0.71 8.35 -1.22
N CYS A 82 -1.35 8.84 -0.17
CA CYS A 82 -0.65 9.36 0.99
C CYS A 82 -1.51 9.23 2.25
N PHE A 83 -0.86 9.30 3.40
CA PHE A 83 -1.53 9.26 4.69
C PHE A 83 -0.75 10.08 5.71
N SER A 84 -1.41 10.40 6.83
CA SER A 84 -0.76 10.94 8.01
C SER A 84 -0.89 10.00 9.21
N TYR A 85 0.10 10.04 10.09
CA TYR A 85 0.11 9.34 11.36
C TYR A 85 0.90 10.15 12.39
N LEU A 86 0.30 10.42 13.56
CA LEU A 86 0.90 11.23 14.63
C LEU A 86 1.50 12.56 14.13
N GLY A 87 0.75 13.29 13.29
CA GLY A 87 1.16 14.58 12.75
C GLY A 87 2.26 14.53 11.69
N ARG A 88 2.72 13.34 11.27
CA ARG A 88 3.70 13.17 10.19
C ARG A 88 3.03 12.71 8.90
N PHE A 89 3.53 13.23 7.78
CA PHE A 89 3.04 12.92 6.43
C PHE A 89 3.88 11.83 5.76
N TYR A 90 3.22 10.91 5.06
CA TYR A 90 3.81 9.76 4.40
C TYR A 90 3.22 9.57 3.00
N VAL A 91 4.06 9.18 2.04
CA VAL A 91 3.65 8.93 0.64
C VAL A 91 3.74 7.45 0.31
N VAL A 92 2.89 6.99 -0.61
CA VAL A 92 2.74 5.60 -1.02
C VAL A 92 2.90 5.50 -2.53
N GLN A 93 3.70 4.53 -2.96
CA GLN A 93 3.75 4.07 -4.35
C GLN A 93 3.50 2.55 -4.40
N ALA A 94 2.69 2.11 -5.34
CA ALA A 94 2.20 0.76 -5.50
C ALA A 94 2.55 0.23 -6.89
N LYS A 95 3.29 -0.89 -6.96
CA LYS A 95 3.74 -1.48 -8.23
C LYS A 95 3.43 -2.97 -8.32
N LEU A 96 2.56 -3.32 -9.26
CA LEU A 96 2.31 -4.71 -9.65
C LEU A 96 3.34 -5.16 -10.69
N TYR A 97 4.37 -5.88 -10.26
CA TYR A 97 5.34 -6.48 -11.19
C TYR A 97 5.02 -7.94 -11.45
N GLY A 98 5.09 -8.33 -12.73
CA GLY A 98 4.99 -9.73 -13.14
C GLY A 98 6.27 -10.53 -12.87
N ALA A 99 7.43 -9.86 -12.81
CA ALA A 99 8.76 -10.47 -12.67
C ALA A 99 9.61 -9.73 -11.62
N GLU A 100 10.68 -9.05 -12.04
CA GLU A 100 11.58 -8.30 -11.17
C GLU A 100 11.07 -6.88 -10.92
N ALA A 101 11.42 -6.33 -9.75
CA ALA A 101 11.13 -4.95 -9.40
C ALA A 101 12.16 -4.00 -10.04
N ASN A 102 11.69 -2.86 -10.53
CA ASN A 102 12.53 -1.84 -11.16
C ASN A 102 13.15 -0.90 -10.09
N PRO A 103 14.49 -0.82 -9.96
CA PRO A 103 15.17 0.09 -9.02
C PRO A 103 14.82 1.57 -9.23
N GLU A 104 14.50 1.99 -10.46
CA GLU A 104 14.16 3.39 -10.76
C GLU A 104 12.95 3.90 -9.96
N HIS A 105 11.99 3.04 -9.63
CA HIS A 105 10.85 3.43 -8.81
C HIS A 105 11.26 3.80 -7.39
N ILE A 106 12.37 3.26 -6.86
CA ILE A 106 12.91 3.69 -5.57
C ILE A 106 13.39 5.13 -5.69
N LEU A 107 14.17 5.44 -6.74
CA LEU A 107 14.72 6.79 -6.96
C LEU A 107 13.61 7.82 -7.15
N HIS A 108 12.61 7.52 -7.98
CA HIS A 108 11.46 8.40 -8.16
C HIS A 108 10.69 8.65 -6.85
N LEU A 109 10.52 7.61 -6.02
CA LEU A 109 9.85 7.76 -4.73
C LEU A 109 10.68 8.56 -3.73
N VAL A 110 12.01 8.43 -3.74
CA VAL A 110 12.92 9.27 -2.92
C VAL A 110 12.74 10.74 -3.28
N GLU A 111 12.76 11.07 -4.58
CA GLU A 111 12.56 12.44 -5.08
C GLU A 111 11.18 12.97 -4.73
N ALA A 112 10.13 12.19 -4.98
CA ALA A 112 8.76 12.57 -4.66
C ALA A 112 8.57 12.79 -3.14
N SER A 113 9.16 11.93 -2.31
CA SER A 113 9.13 12.08 -0.84
C SER A 113 9.79 13.38 -0.39
N LYS A 114 10.92 13.77 -1.01
CA LYS A 114 11.60 15.04 -0.72
C LYS A 114 10.76 16.24 -1.17
N TRP A 115 10.24 16.19 -2.40
CA TRP A 115 9.41 17.25 -2.98
C TRP A 115 8.19 17.58 -2.12
N HIS A 116 7.52 16.55 -1.59
CA HIS A 116 6.35 16.73 -0.73
C HIS A 116 6.67 16.84 0.77
N HIS A 117 7.95 16.99 1.15
CA HIS A 117 8.38 17.04 2.55
C HIS A 117 7.84 15.88 3.41
N ALA A 118 7.73 14.69 2.81
CA ALA A 118 7.24 13.51 3.50
C ALA A 118 8.28 13.01 4.52
N ALA A 119 7.80 12.55 5.66
CA ALA A 119 8.64 11.92 6.67
C ALA A 119 9.26 10.62 6.15
N LYS A 120 8.54 9.89 5.28
CA LYS A 120 9.01 8.67 4.60
C LYS A 120 8.09 8.33 3.41
N GLY A 121 8.65 7.72 2.37
CA GLY A 121 7.90 7.03 1.32
C GLY A 121 7.81 5.51 1.52
N PHE A 122 6.72 4.89 1.09
CA PHE A 122 6.54 3.44 1.10
C PHE A 122 6.35 2.90 -0.31
N LEU A 123 7.27 2.05 -0.77
CA LEU A 123 7.14 1.33 -2.03
C LEU A 123 6.59 -0.07 -1.79
N PHE A 124 5.34 -0.28 -2.18
CA PHE A 124 4.69 -1.59 -2.17
C PHE A 124 4.87 -2.28 -3.51
N HIS A 125 5.33 -3.54 -3.50
CA HIS A 125 5.47 -4.26 -4.75
C HIS A 125 5.32 -5.79 -4.64
N THR A 126 4.97 -6.41 -5.78
CA THR A 126 4.83 -7.87 -5.93
C THR A 126 5.99 -8.54 -6.67
N GLY A 127 6.96 -7.75 -7.16
CA GLY A 127 8.13 -8.23 -7.90
C GLY A 127 9.22 -8.86 -7.03
N LYS A 128 10.12 -9.64 -7.65
CA LYS A 128 11.35 -10.11 -7.02
C LYS A 128 12.38 -8.98 -6.98
N ALA A 129 13.09 -8.82 -5.86
CA ALA A 129 14.20 -7.88 -5.78
C ALA A 129 15.43 -8.46 -6.48
N SER A 130 15.94 -7.78 -7.51
CA SER A 130 17.26 -8.05 -8.08
C SER A 130 18.36 -7.52 -7.16
N GLU A 131 19.62 -7.78 -7.50
CA GLU A 131 20.76 -7.26 -6.74
C GLU A 131 20.82 -5.73 -6.78
N ASP A 132 20.61 -5.13 -7.94
CA ASP A 132 20.61 -3.68 -8.11
C ASP A 132 19.44 -3.03 -7.37
N PHE A 133 18.27 -3.70 -7.34
CA PHE A 133 17.14 -3.24 -6.54
C PHE A 133 17.48 -3.23 -5.04
N ARG A 134 18.13 -4.28 -4.54
CA ARG A 134 18.57 -4.34 -3.13
C ARG A 134 19.57 -3.24 -2.80
N LYS A 135 20.54 -2.99 -3.68
CA LYS A 135 21.52 -1.89 -3.52
C LYS A 135 20.84 -0.53 -3.49
N ALA A 136 19.94 -0.26 -4.44
CA ALA A 136 19.19 0.99 -4.47
C ALA A 136 18.33 1.16 -3.20
N ALA A 137 17.66 0.10 -2.74
CA ALA A 137 16.86 0.13 -1.52
C ALA A 137 17.71 0.38 -0.26
N ALA A 138 18.92 -0.20 -0.19
CA ALA A 138 19.81 0.00 0.95
C ALA A 138 20.34 1.45 1.06
N LEU A 139 20.43 2.17 -0.05
CA LEU A 139 20.86 3.57 -0.10
C LEU A 139 19.71 4.57 0.10
N ALA A 140 18.46 4.12 0.06
CA ALA A 140 17.28 4.98 0.13
C ALA A 140 16.80 5.19 1.58
N GLU A 141 17.47 6.04 2.33
CA GLU A 141 17.22 6.25 3.79
C GLU A 141 15.79 6.69 4.13
N ASN A 142 15.10 7.40 3.23
CA ASN A 142 13.75 7.93 3.44
C ASN A 142 12.65 7.12 2.74
N VAL A 143 12.94 5.89 2.30
CA VAL A 143 11.97 4.99 1.65
C VAL A 143 12.01 3.60 2.27
N ASP A 144 10.84 3.07 2.64
CA ASP A 144 10.70 1.68 3.06
C ASP A 144 10.11 0.82 1.94
N ILE A 145 10.74 -0.34 1.72
CA ILE A 145 10.23 -1.35 0.79
C ILE A 145 9.29 -2.33 1.52
N VAL A 146 8.06 -2.46 1.01
CA VAL A 146 7.02 -3.35 1.52
C VAL A 146 6.66 -4.40 0.46
N SER A 147 7.34 -5.54 0.51
CA SER A 147 7.17 -6.64 -0.46
C SER A 147 7.29 -8.01 0.20
N GLY A 148 6.99 -9.07 -0.56
CA GLY A 148 7.02 -10.45 -0.07
C GLY A 148 6.21 -10.60 1.22
N GLN A 149 6.79 -11.23 2.25
CA GLN A 149 6.09 -11.45 3.51
C GLN A 149 5.67 -10.15 4.21
N LYS A 150 6.43 -9.05 4.09
CA LYS A 150 6.04 -7.76 4.69
C LYS A 150 4.72 -7.24 4.10
N LEU A 151 4.55 -7.39 2.79
CA LEU A 151 3.30 -7.05 2.11
C LEU A 151 2.16 -7.97 2.59
N ILE A 152 2.40 -9.27 2.71
CA ILE A 152 1.39 -10.23 3.16
C ILE A 152 0.92 -9.92 4.60
N ASP A 153 1.86 -9.66 5.51
CA ASP A 153 1.55 -9.32 6.89
C ASP A 153 0.76 -8.01 6.99
N PHE A 154 1.05 -7.03 6.13
CA PHE A 154 0.29 -5.80 6.03
C PHE A 154 -1.15 -6.04 5.54
N LEU A 155 -1.31 -6.80 4.45
CA LEU A 155 -2.63 -7.12 3.90
C LEU A 155 -3.51 -7.90 4.90
N LEU A 156 -2.93 -8.90 5.57
CA LEU A 156 -3.57 -9.70 6.60
C LEU A 156 -3.77 -8.93 7.91
N GLY A 157 -3.29 -7.68 7.99
CA GLY A 157 -3.42 -6.82 9.15
C GLY A 157 -2.53 -7.24 10.32
N ARG A 158 -1.61 -8.19 10.14
CA ARG A 158 -0.73 -8.69 11.20
C ARG A 158 0.27 -7.64 11.66
N LYS A 159 0.82 -6.85 10.73
CA LYS A 159 1.86 -5.86 11.01
C LYS A 159 1.65 -4.59 10.18
N GLY A 160 1.71 -3.44 10.84
CA GLY A 160 1.61 -2.13 10.20
C GLY A 160 2.88 -1.73 9.45
N LEU A 161 2.95 -0.47 9.06
CA LEU A 161 4.12 0.15 8.43
C LEU A 161 5.05 0.67 9.52
N TYR A 162 6.36 0.74 9.25
CA TYR A 162 7.29 1.29 10.22
C TYR A 162 7.27 2.83 10.14
N VAL A 163 6.42 3.43 10.96
CA VAL A 163 6.15 4.88 11.01
C VAL A 163 6.52 5.42 12.39
N TYR A 164 7.04 6.64 12.44
CA TYR A 164 7.44 7.28 13.71
C TYR A 164 8.39 6.40 14.57
N GLY A 165 9.28 5.63 13.94
CA GLY A 165 10.23 4.77 14.67
C GLY A 165 9.60 3.50 15.30
N ALA A 166 8.36 3.16 14.98
CA ALA A 166 7.69 1.97 15.49
C ALA A 166 6.77 1.32 14.44
N TYR A 167 6.39 0.07 14.69
CA TYR A 167 5.20 -0.49 14.04
C TYR A 167 4.00 -0.12 14.91
N PRO A 168 3.01 0.63 14.38
CA PRO A 168 1.88 1.06 15.16
C PRO A 168 1.08 -0.18 15.59
N PRO A 169 0.52 -0.17 16.82
CA PRO A 169 -0.37 -1.23 17.25
C PRO A 169 -1.56 -1.30 16.28
N LYS A 170 -2.14 -2.49 16.09
CA LYS A 170 -3.41 -2.62 15.37
C LYS A 170 -4.39 -1.61 15.99
N ALA A 171 -4.91 -0.69 15.18
CA ALA A 171 -5.91 0.27 15.64
C ALA A 171 -7.01 -0.51 16.37
N ARG A 172 -7.31 -0.15 17.62
CA ARG A 172 -8.54 -0.62 18.24
C ARG A 172 -9.67 0.03 17.45
N THR A 173 -10.79 -0.67 17.29
CA THR A 173 -11.95 -0.20 16.52
C THR A 173 -12.49 1.17 16.97
N ASN A 174 -12.05 1.66 18.12
CA ASN A 174 -12.47 2.92 18.73
C ASN A 174 -11.44 4.07 18.52
N ASP A 175 -10.27 3.81 17.92
CA ASP A 175 -9.22 4.82 17.68
C ASP A 175 -9.30 5.45 16.28
N VAL A 176 -10.28 5.04 15.46
CA VAL A 176 -10.60 5.75 14.22
C VAL A 176 -11.25 7.06 14.64
N GLN A 177 -10.49 8.16 14.57
CA GLN A 177 -11.02 9.50 14.81
C GLN A 177 -12.26 9.69 13.92
N PRO A 178 -13.42 10.07 14.49
CA PRO A 178 -14.58 10.41 13.69
C PRO A 178 -14.18 11.52 12.72
N GLU A 179 -14.60 11.36 11.47
CA GLU A 179 -14.51 12.39 10.44
C GLU A 179 -14.69 13.80 11.02
N MET A 180 -13.76 14.71 10.68
CA MET A 180 -13.99 16.16 10.80
C MET A 180 -15.09 16.57 9.81
N SER A 181 -16.33 16.20 10.13
CA SER A 181 -17.56 16.77 9.59
C SER A 181 -18.00 17.86 10.56
N GLY A 182 -17.53 19.09 10.34
CA GLY A 182 -17.86 20.20 11.24
C GLY A 182 -16.88 21.35 11.18
N ALA A 183 -16.67 21.94 10.00
CA ALA A 183 -16.08 23.27 9.88
C ALA A 183 -16.50 23.91 8.55
N ILE A 184 -17.81 24.09 8.38
CA ILE A 184 -18.34 25.18 7.55
C ILE A 184 -19.59 25.66 8.30
N ALA A 185 -19.39 26.67 9.15
CA ALA A 185 -20.43 27.60 9.55
C ALA A 185 -20.23 28.87 8.71
#